data_AF-A0A8S9LP67-F1
#
_entry.id   AF-A0A8S9LP67-F1
#
_cell.length_a   1.000
_cell.length_b   1.000
_cell.length_c   1.000
_cell.angle_alpha   90.00
_cell.angle_beta   90.00
_cell.angle_gamma   90.00
#
_symmetry.space_group_name_H-M   'P 1'
#
loop_
_entity.id
_entity.type
_entity.pdbx_description
1 polymer ?
#
loop_
_entity_poly.entity_id
_entity_poly.type
_entity_poly.pdbx_seq_one_letter_code
_entity_poly.pdbx_strand_id
1 'polypeptide(L)'
;MRALADGRGVYASFDLYNYPWYLSMYYKLLRRCFEEGNPSTLYIKGVEYFFRLDRHQEGLASIKRAADAGFERALYTYAMTCKIFWEDEEYFSRFTKESVGKIGKVVRTYRPGWN
;
A
#
# COMPACT_ATOMS: atom_id res chain seq x y z
N MET A 1 -27.55 4.29 8.73
CA MET A 1 -26.07 4.41 8.71
C MET A 1 -25.31 3.11 8.41
N ARG A 2 -25.84 1.89 8.67
CA ARG A 2 -25.17 0.62 8.26
C ARG A 2 -25.06 0.42 6.74
N ALA A 3 -26.07 0.84 5.97
CA ALA A 3 -26.13 0.61 4.52
C ALA A 3 -25.02 1.28 3.68
N LEU A 4 -24.36 2.32 4.21
CA LEU A 4 -23.22 2.96 3.53
C LEU A 4 -21.89 2.25 3.82
N ALA A 5 -21.79 1.54 4.95
CA ALA A 5 -20.59 0.81 5.33
C ALA A 5 -20.42 -0.51 4.56
N ASP A 6 -21.51 -1.09 4.04
CA ASP A 6 -21.48 -2.33 3.25
C ASP A 6 -21.24 -2.10 1.74
N GLY A 7 -21.02 -0.84 1.33
CA GLY A 7 -20.67 -0.52 -0.05
C GLY A 7 -19.25 -0.95 -0.37
N ARG A 8 -19.07 -1.96 -1.24
CA ARG A 8 -17.75 -2.46 -1.71
C ARG A 8 -16.79 -1.32 -2.12
N GLY A 9 -17.31 -0.27 -2.73
CA GLY A 9 -16.54 0.90 -3.14
C GLY A 9 -15.85 1.65 -1.99
N VAL A 10 -16.46 1.68 -0.80
CA VAL A 10 -15.89 2.38 0.37
C VAL A 10 -14.60 1.72 0.82
N TYR A 11 -14.57 0.39 0.87
CA TYR A 11 -13.39 -0.36 1.25
C TYR A 11 -12.32 -0.31 0.16
N ALA A 12 -12.71 -0.39 -1.11
CA ALA A 12 -11.78 -0.31 -2.24
C ALA A 12 -11.03 1.05 -2.30
N SER A 13 -11.69 2.16 -1.97
CA SER A 13 -11.09 3.50 -1.99
C SER A 13 -10.54 3.98 -0.64
N PHE A 14 -10.58 3.16 0.41
CA PHE A 14 -10.20 3.58 1.76
C PHE A 14 -8.70 3.88 1.87
N ASP A 15 -8.36 5.06 2.37
CA ASP A 15 -6.95 5.41 2.63
C ASP A 15 -6.54 5.00 4.04
N LEU A 16 -5.98 3.78 4.13
CA LEU A 16 -5.46 3.26 5.39
C LEU A 16 -4.31 4.09 5.95
N TYR A 17 -3.51 4.78 5.13
CA TYR A 17 -2.38 5.55 5.67
C TYR A 17 -2.81 6.73 6.53
N ASN A 18 -3.96 7.33 6.22
CA ASN A 18 -4.56 8.39 7.00
C ASN A 18 -5.53 7.86 8.07
N TYR A 19 -5.67 6.55 8.22
CA TYR A 19 -6.52 5.95 9.24
C TYR A 19 -5.88 6.12 10.63
N PRO A 20 -6.65 6.52 11.66
CA PRO A 20 -6.17 6.54 13.03
C PRO A 20 -5.95 5.12 13.56
N TRP A 21 -4.72 4.62 13.42
CA TRP A 21 -4.29 3.26 13.80
C TRP A 21 -4.49 2.92 15.29
N TYR A 22 -4.73 3.92 16.14
CA TYR A 22 -5.01 3.76 17.56
C TYR A 22 -6.47 3.32 17.85
N LEU A 23 -7.35 3.26 16.84
CA LEU A 23 -8.72 2.80 17.03
C LEU A 23 -8.80 1.26 17.05
N SER A 24 -9.55 0.71 18.01
CA SER A 24 -9.68 -0.73 18.28
C SER A 24 -10.32 -1.56 17.16
N MET A 25 -10.91 -0.92 16.14
CA MET A 25 -11.64 -1.58 15.05
C MET A 25 -10.79 -1.95 13.83
N TYR A 26 -9.48 -1.76 13.95
CA TYR A 26 -8.47 -1.91 12.90
C TYR A 26 -8.51 -3.25 12.15
N TYR A 27 -8.59 -4.38 12.86
CA TYR A 27 -8.47 -5.70 12.22
C TYR A 27 -9.65 -6.06 11.30
N LYS A 28 -10.88 -5.67 11.68
CA LYS A 28 -12.08 -5.93 10.86
C LYS A 28 -12.08 -5.06 9.60
N LEU A 29 -11.67 -3.80 9.74
CA LEU A 29 -11.56 -2.87 8.63
C LEU A 29 -10.53 -3.35 7.60
N LEU A 30 -9.32 -3.67 8.06
CA LEU A 30 -8.26 -4.21 7.20
C LEU A 30 -8.70 -5.44 6.44
N ARG A 31 -9.36 -6.39 7.12
CA ARG A 31 -9.80 -7.63 6.50
C ARG A 31 -10.76 -7.34 5.35
N ARG A 32 -11.73 -6.46 5.54
CA ARG A 32 -12.67 -6.05 4.49
C ARG A 32 -11.97 -5.33 3.34
N CYS A 33 -11.09 -4.37 3.63
CA CYS A 33 -10.33 -3.67 2.60
C CYS A 33 -9.43 -4.64 1.81
N PHE A 34 -8.82 -5.63 2.46
CA PHE A 34 -8.03 -6.65 1.79
C PHE A 34 -8.89 -7.55 0.88
N GLU A 35 -10.05 -8.00 1.36
CA GLU A 35 -11.01 -8.80 0.59
C GLU A 35 -11.49 -8.07 -0.68
N GLU A 36 -11.68 -6.74 -0.61
CA GLU A 36 -12.07 -5.91 -1.75
C GLU A 36 -10.87 -5.46 -2.62
N GLY A 37 -9.65 -5.90 -2.32
CA GLY A 37 -8.46 -5.58 -3.13
C GLY A 37 -8.01 -4.13 -3.04
N ASN A 38 -8.29 -3.45 -1.94
CA ASN A 38 -7.84 -2.09 -1.69
C ASN A 38 -6.30 -1.97 -1.81
N PRO A 39 -5.77 -1.07 -2.66
CA PRO A 39 -4.34 -1.02 -2.95
C PRO A 39 -3.46 -0.72 -1.73
N SER A 40 -3.90 0.14 -0.82
CA SER A 40 -3.13 0.47 0.39
C SER A 40 -3.10 -0.71 1.37
N THR A 41 -4.17 -1.50 1.49
CA THR A 41 -4.18 -2.73 2.29
C THR A 41 -3.31 -3.82 1.69
N LEU A 42 -3.42 -4.03 0.37
CA LEU A 42 -2.60 -5.00 -0.36
C LEU A 42 -1.12 -4.69 -0.19
N TYR A 43 -0.75 -3.41 -0.24
CA TYR A 43 0.62 -2.97 0.03
C TYR A 43 1.08 -3.29 1.46
N ILE A 44 0.31 -2.90 2.48
CA ILE A 44 0.69 -3.11 3.88
C ILE A 44 0.84 -4.60 4.21
N LYS A 45 -0.13 -5.42 3.76
CA LYS A 45 -0.06 -6.87 3.89
C LYS A 45 1.08 -7.48 3.09
N GLY A 46 1.32 -6.97 1.89
CA GLY A 46 2.43 -7.41 1.05
C GLY A 46 3.80 -7.16 1.69
N VAL A 47 4.00 -5.97 2.26
CA VAL A 47 5.22 -5.61 3.01
C VAL A 47 5.37 -6.49 4.26
N GLU A 48 4.28 -6.69 5.02
CA GLU A 48 4.28 -7.60 6.18
C GLU A 48 4.67 -9.03 5.79
N TYR A 49 4.06 -9.58 4.74
CA TYR A 49 4.36 -10.93 4.26
C TYR A 49 5.80 -11.06 3.77
N PHE A 50 6.28 -10.08 3.00
CA PHE A 50 7.61 -10.15 2.40
C PHE A 50 8.74 -9.92 3.42
N PHE A 51 8.66 -8.87 4.23
CA PHE A 51 9.77 -8.40 5.07
C PHE A 51 9.70 -8.86 6.53
N ARG A 52 8.53 -9.29 7.02
CA ARG A 52 8.35 -9.70 8.42
C ARG A 52 8.10 -11.19 8.59
N LEU A 53 7.41 -11.82 7.64
CA LEU A 53 6.98 -13.22 7.74
C LEU A 53 7.70 -14.17 6.77
N ASP A 54 8.69 -13.67 6.01
CA ASP A 54 9.47 -14.44 5.01
C ASP A 54 8.62 -15.15 3.93
N ARG A 55 7.38 -14.71 3.73
CA ARG A 55 6.45 -15.22 2.71
C ARG A 55 6.67 -14.44 1.41
N HIS A 56 7.86 -14.56 0.83
CA HIS A 56 8.32 -13.70 -0.25
C HIS A 56 7.41 -13.72 -1.49
N GLN A 57 6.96 -14.88 -1.96
CA GLN A 57 6.09 -14.97 -3.14
C GLN A 57 4.74 -14.28 -2.92
N GLU A 58 4.10 -14.55 -1.78
CA GLU A 58 2.79 -13.99 -1.46
C GLU A 58 2.86 -12.49 -1.16
N GLY A 59 3.92 -12.07 -0.48
CA GLY A 59 4.20 -10.67 -0.21
C GLY A 59 4.42 -9.89 -1.50
N LEU A 60 5.31 -10.39 -2.36
CA LEU A 60 5.62 -9.75 -3.63
C LEU A 60 4.40 -9.69 -4.56
N ALA A 61 3.61 -10.77 -4.66
CA ALA A 61 2.37 -10.78 -5.44
C ALA A 61 1.36 -9.73 -4.94
N SER A 62 1.26 -9.55 -3.62
CA SER A 62 0.38 -8.54 -3.03
C SER A 62 0.86 -7.11 -3.31
N ILE A 63 2.17 -6.85 -3.19
CA ILE A 63 2.78 -5.56 -3.54
C ILE A 63 2.57 -5.28 -5.04
N LYS A 64 2.77 -6.28 -5.92
CA LYS A 64 2.55 -6.15 -7.36
C LYS A 64 1.13 -5.72 -7.68
N ARG A 65 0.14 -6.37 -7.09
CA ARG A 65 -1.29 -6.03 -7.31
C ARG A 65 -1.59 -4.60 -6.90
N ALA A 66 -1.04 -4.13 -5.78
CA ALA A 66 -1.17 -2.74 -5.36
C ALA A 66 -0.48 -1.76 -6.34
N ALA A 67 0.71 -2.11 -6.85
CA ALA A 67 1.44 -1.33 -7.83
C ALA A 67 0.70 -1.25 -9.17
N ASP A 68 0.13 -2.36 -9.64
CA ASP A 68 -0.65 -2.42 -10.87
C ASP A 68 -1.96 -1.63 -10.77
N ALA A 69 -2.52 -1.49 -9.56
CA ALA A 69 -3.62 -0.58 -9.27
C ALA A 69 -3.20 0.90 -9.13
N GLY A 70 -1.93 1.23 -9.38
CA GLY A 70 -1.42 2.61 -9.40
C GLY A 70 -0.99 3.16 -8.03
N PHE A 71 -0.94 2.33 -6.98
CA PHE A 71 -0.52 2.81 -5.66
C PHE A 71 0.98 3.10 -5.64
N GLU A 72 1.35 4.37 -5.49
CA GLU A 72 2.69 4.86 -5.80
C GLU A 72 3.76 4.27 -4.88
N ARG A 73 3.43 4.02 -3.61
CA ARG A 73 4.34 3.35 -2.66
C ARG A 73 4.59 1.90 -3.04
N ALA A 74 3.55 1.18 -3.46
CA ALA A 74 3.71 -0.19 -3.91
C ALA A 74 4.53 -0.24 -5.20
N LEU A 75 4.34 0.72 -6.11
CA LEU A 75 5.15 0.81 -7.33
C LEU A 75 6.64 0.96 -7.01
N TYR A 76 6.99 1.90 -6.11
CA TYR A 76 8.37 2.08 -5.67
C TYR A 76 8.94 0.84 -4.99
N THR A 77 8.22 0.29 -4.00
CA THR A 77 8.69 -0.89 -3.27
C THR A 77 8.85 -2.10 -4.18
N TYR A 78 7.88 -2.37 -5.07
CA TYR A 78 7.97 -3.48 -6.01
C TYR A 78 9.18 -3.34 -6.93
N ALA A 79 9.37 -2.17 -7.54
CA ALA A 79 10.51 -1.92 -8.43
C ALA A 79 11.85 -2.14 -7.71
N MET A 80 12.01 -1.58 -6.50
CA MET A 80 13.24 -1.73 -5.71
C MET A 80 13.47 -3.19 -5.28
N THR A 81 12.43 -3.91 -4.86
CA THR A 81 12.53 -5.32 -4.52
C THR A 81 12.90 -6.16 -5.75
N CYS A 82 12.27 -5.91 -6.89
CA CYS A 82 12.62 -6.58 -8.15
C CYS A 82 14.08 -6.37 -8.53
N LYS A 83 14.56 -5.12 -8.43
CA LYS A 83 15.95 -4.78 -8.72
C LYS A 83 16.93 -5.50 -7.80
N ILE A 84 16.72 -5.42 -6.49
CA ILE A 84 17.66 -5.95 -5.49
C ILE A 84 17.77 -7.47 -5.55
N PHE A 85 16.65 -8.16 -5.79
CA PHE A 85 16.60 -9.62 -5.69
C PHE A 85 16.73 -10.34 -7.03
N TRP A 86 16.40 -9.68 -8.15
CA TRP A 86 16.37 -10.31 -9.48
C TRP A 86 17.00 -9.47 -10.60
N GLU A 87 17.58 -8.30 -10.30
CA GLU A 87 18.14 -7.37 -11.29
C GLU A 87 17.16 -6.95 -12.40
N ASP A 88 15.85 -7.04 -12.12
CA ASP A 88 14.78 -6.68 -13.04
C ASP A 88 14.47 -5.18 -12.98
N GLU A 89 14.43 -4.54 -14.16
CA GLU A 89 14.23 -3.10 -14.32
C GLU A 89 12.89 -2.71 -14.97
N GLU A 90 12.05 -3.67 -15.38
CA GLU A 90 10.80 -3.40 -16.11
C GLU A 90 9.95 -2.34 -15.39
N TYR A 91 9.84 -2.47 -14.06
CA TYR A 91 9.02 -1.61 -13.22
C TYR A 91 9.60 -0.22 -12.96
N PHE A 92 10.90 0.02 -13.14
CA PHE A 92 11.47 1.36 -12.97
C PHE A 92 10.96 2.34 -14.02
N SER A 93 10.74 1.86 -15.25
CA SER A 93 10.21 2.69 -16.34
C SER A 93 8.85 3.31 -16.01
N ARG A 94 8.08 2.67 -15.13
CA ARG A 94 6.75 3.12 -14.68
C ARG A 94 6.83 4.18 -13.57
N PHE A 95 7.99 4.37 -12.95
CA PHE A 95 8.18 5.28 -11.83
C PHE A 95 8.49 6.69 -12.32
N THR A 96 7.48 7.57 -12.31
CA THR A 96 7.62 8.94 -12.82
C THR A 96 8.04 9.93 -11.74
N LYS A 97 8.54 11.11 -12.14
CA LYS A 97 8.79 12.24 -11.24
C LYS A 97 7.54 12.65 -10.44
N GLU A 98 6.35 12.46 -11.02
CA GLU A 98 5.08 12.70 -10.33
C GLU A 98 4.84 11.68 -9.22
N SER A 99 5.09 10.39 -9.48
CA SER A 99 5.01 9.32 -8.47
C SER A 99 5.90 9.61 -7.27
N VAL A 100 7.15 10.05 -7.51
CA VAL A 100 8.07 10.53 -6.46
C VAL A 100 7.46 11.70 -5.68
N GLY A 101 6.90 12.68 -6.40
CA GLY A 101 6.25 13.84 -5.80
C GLY A 101 5.09 13.49 -4.87
N LYS A 102 4.27 12.49 -5.25
CA LYS A 102 3.14 12.01 -4.46
C LYS A 102 3.58 11.27 -3.20
N ILE A 103 4.61 10.43 -3.29
CA ILE A 103 5.23 9.79 -2.11
C ILE A 103 5.71 10.87 -1.12
N GLY A 104 6.44 11.88 -1.62
CA GLY A 104 6.94 12.98 -0.80
C GLY A 104 5.87 13.92 -0.23
N LYS A 105 4.68 14.01 -0.86
CA LYS A 105 3.57 14.83 -0.33
C LYS A 105 3.07 14.33 1.04
N VAL A 106 3.09 13.02 1.30
CA VAL A 106 2.68 12.49 2.60
C VAL A 106 3.65 12.89 3.71
N VAL A 107 4.95 12.90 3.42
CA VAL A 107 5.97 13.38 4.37
C VAL A 107 5.80 14.87 4.67
N ARG A 108 5.36 15.68 3.69
CA ARG A 108 5.15 17.13 3.89
C ARG A 108 3.85 17.48 4.62
N THR A 109 2.84 16.62 4.54
CA THR A 109 1.55 16.80 5.24
C THR A 109 1.59 16.33 6.69
N TYR A 110 2.53 15.43 7.01
CA TYR A 110 2.93 15.14 8.39
C TYR A 110 4.06 16.12 8.78
N ARG A 111 3.75 17.20 9.50
CA ARG A 111 4.78 17.97 10.24
C ARG A 111 4.85 17.43 11.67
N PRO A 112 5.70 16.45 11.99
CA PRO A 112 6.18 16.35 13.36
C PRO A 112 7.03 17.61 13.59
N GLY A 113 6.76 18.32 14.68
CA GLY A 113 7.64 19.39 15.15
C GLY A 113 8.99 18.80 15.55
N TRP A 114 9.85 18.58 14.57
CA TRP A 114 11.28 18.43 14.80
C TRP A 114 11.84 19.85 14.81
N ASN A 115 11.79 20.46 16.00
CA ASN A 115 12.79 21.45 16.39
C ASN A 115 14.05 20.70 16.81
#